data_AF-A0A1W0E5Q4-F1
#
_entry.id   AF-A0A1W0E5Q4-F1
#
_cell.length_a   1.000
_cell.length_b   1.000
_cell.length_c   1.000
_cell.angle_alpha   90.00
_cell.angle_beta   90.00
_cell.angle_gamma   90.00
#
_symmetry.space_group_name_H-M   'P 1'
#
loop_
_entity.id
_entity.type
_entity.pdbx_description
1 polymer ?
#
loop_
_entity_poly.entity_id
_entity_poly.type
_entity_poly.pdbx_seq_one_letter_code
_entity_poly.pdbx_strand_id
1 'polypeptide(L)'
;MTNKKEKNLEENYLPTQYLNNENPYSFRHNYDQNIANMAYNKEKLNLLHRVQPQKLNVIFDQKSLNDERNYMILEAITVRRKNLLNKAFKILKREVILDKSAEEILEEYIENPEILDILLELKKMNLINQQMKLRAKVSHVVSLKISDVAKIDSRNGEKVNIDNLREALIFSSLYKFYSGVNEK
;
A
#
# COMPACT_ATOMS: atom_id res chain seq x y z
N MET A 1 63.87 49.06 14.72
CA MET A 1 62.64 48.62 15.41
C MET A 1 61.45 48.97 14.52
N THR A 2 60.48 48.07 14.42
CA THR A 2 59.09 48.22 13.91
C THR A 2 58.94 48.69 12.44
N ASN A 3 58.28 48.03 11.49
CA ASN A 3 57.46 46.82 11.40
C ASN A 3 57.62 46.29 9.97
N LYS A 4 58.33 45.17 9.76
CA LYS A 4 58.34 44.42 8.48
C LYS A 4 57.42 43.20 8.51
N LYS A 5 56.63 43.04 9.58
CA LYS A 5 55.74 41.89 9.81
C LYS A 5 54.28 42.12 9.42
N GLU A 6 53.88 43.34 9.10
CA GLU A 6 52.45 43.65 8.84
C GLU A 6 52.03 43.46 7.38
N LYS A 7 52.97 43.30 6.42
CA LYS A 7 52.61 43.13 5.00
C LYS A 7 52.27 41.71 4.54
N ASN A 8 52.42 40.70 5.40
CA ASN A 8 52.15 39.30 5.02
C ASN A 8 50.85 38.73 5.64
N LEU A 9 50.02 39.57 6.25
CA LEU A 9 48.77 39.13 6.91
C LEU A 9 47.50 39.48 6.10
N GLU A 10 47.61 40.23 5.01
CA GLU A 10 46.45 40.62 4.19
C GLU A 10 46.12 39.63 3.05
N GLU A 11 46.98 38.64 2.75
CA GLU A 11 46.75 37.70 1.63
C GLU A 11 45.94 36.45 2.01
N ASN A 12 45.53 36.28 3.27
CA ASN A 12 44.79 35.11 3.75
C ASN A 12 43.34 35.41 4.17
N TYR A 13 42.71 36.44 3.61
CA TYR A 13 41.27 36.60 3.79
C TYR A 13 40.52 35.96 2.62
N LEU A 14 39.89 34.81 2.90
CA LEU A 14 38.84 34.27 2.04
C LEU A 14 37.78 35.35 1.86
N PRO A 15 37.43 35.74 0.61
CA PRO A 15 36.37 36.71 0.38
C PRO A 15 35.10 36.24 1.09
N THR A 16 34.44 37.13 1.83
CA THR A 16 33.26 36.80 2.66
C THR A 16 32.10 36.19 1.86
N GLN A 17 32.12 36.32 0.53
CA GLN A 17 31.21 35.65 -0.40
C GLN A 17 31.30 34.12 -0.38
N TYR A 18 32.41 33.54 0.09
CA TYR A 18 32.62 32.08 0.18
C TYR A 18 32.23 31.47 1.54
N LEU A 19 31.97 32.30 2.56
CA LEU A 19 31.60 31.84 3.91
C LEU A 19 30.13 31.38 4.01
N ASN A 20 29.26 31.83 3.10
CA ASN A 20 27.83 31.49 3.07
C ASN A 20 27.43 30.54 1.93
N ASN A 21 28.39 29.93 1.24
CA ASN A 21 28.09 29.00 0.16
C ASN A 21 27.91 27.60 0.75
N GLU A 22 26.72 27.00 0.64
CA GLU A 22 26.42 25.64 1.13
C GLU A 22 27.33 24.55 0.53
N ASN A 23 28.11 24.88 -0.51
CA ASN A 23 29.08 23.98 -1.10
C ASN A 23 30.44 24.01 -0.36
N PRO A 24 30.84 22.90 0.30
CA PRO A 24 32.10 22.80 1.04
C PRO A 24 33.34 22.75 0.14
N TYR A 25 33.23 22.86 -1.18
CA TYR A 25 34.38 22.95 -2.09
C TYR A 25 34.58 24.34 -2.70
N SER A 26 33.80 25.33 -2.26
CA SER A 26 33.77 26.68 -2.82
C SER A 26 35.08 27.46 -2.65
N PHE A 27 35.93 27.08 -1.69
CA PHE A 27 37.26 27.68 -1.47
C PHE A 27 38.37 27.13 -2.39
N ARG A 28 38.07 26.13 -3.23
CA ARG A 28 39.09 25.50 -4.07
C ARG A 28 39.54 26.45 -5.18
N HIS A 29 40.84 26.46 -5.46
CA HIS A 29 41.40 27.30 -6.52
C HIS A 29 40.71 27.01 -7.87
N ASN A 30 40.32 28.08 -8.59
CA ASN A 30 39.55 28.03 -9.83
C ASN A 30 38.13 27.41 -9.71
N TYR A 31 37.55 27.36 -8.50
CA TYR A 31 36.16 26.91 -8.31
C TYR A 31 35.18 27.69 -9.21
N ASP A 32 35.36 29.00 -9.32
CA ASP A 32 34.48 29.86 -10.13
C ASP A 32 34.62 29.61 -11.64
N GLN A 33 35.79 29.09 -12.05
CA GLN A 33 36.10 28.76 -13.45
C GLN A 33 35.75 27.31 -13.79
N ASN A 34 35.25 26.53 -12.83
CA ASN A 34 34.84 25.16 -13.09
C ASN A 34 33.66 25.15 -14.09
N ILE A 35 33.77 24.35 -15.13
CA ILE A 35 32.75 24.17 -16.17
C ILE A 35 31.40 23.82 -15.54
N ALA A 36 31.40 23.03 -14.45
CA ALA A 36 30.18 22.67 -13.71
C ALA A 36 29.51 23.87 -13.00
N ASN A 37 30.28 24.93 -12.70
CA ASN A 37 29.77 26.12 -12.02
C ASN A 37 29.24 27.20 -12.96
N MET A 38 29.50 27.10 -14.27
CA MET A 38 28.94 27.99 -15.27
C MET A 38 27.40 27.93 -15.26
N ALA A 39 26.75 29.10 -15.26
CA ALA A 39 25.29 29.21 -15.17
C ALA A 39 24.57 28.35 -16.21
N TYR A 40 25.06 28.38 -17.46
CA TYR A 40 24.54 27.57 -18.56
C TYR A 40 24.55 26.05 -18.26
N ASN A 41 25.64 25.55 -17.67
CA ASN A 41 25.74 24.12 -17.35
C ASN A 41 24.90 23.74 -16.13
N LYS A 42 24.75 24.63 -15.14
CA LYS A 42 23.82 24.44 -14.03
C LYS A 42 22.37 24.37 -14.52
N GLU A 43 21.97 25.27 -15.41
CA GLU A 43 20.64 25.23 -16.03
C GLU A 43 20.43 23.96 -16.84
N LYS A 44 21.42 23.55 -17.64
CA LYS A 44 21.38 22.31 -18.41
C LYS A 44 21.26 21.06 -17.52
N LEU A 45 22.01 21.00 -16.42
CA LEU A 45 21.91 19.92 -15.43
C LEU A 45 20.56 19.91 -14.72
N ASN A 46 20.06 21.08 -14.32
CA ASN A 46 18.73 21.22 -13.71
C ASN A 46 17.61 20.79 -14.66
N LEU A 47 17.73 21.10 -15.95
CA LEU A 47 16.80 20.63 -16.98
C LEU A 47 16.86 19.10 -17.14
N LEU A 48 18.06 18.51 -17.17
CA LEU A 48 18.22 17.05 -17.22
C LEU A 48 17.63 16.37 -15.98
N HIS A 49 17.83 16.93 -14.79
CA HIS A 49 17.22 16.41 -13.55
C HIS A 49 15.69 16.53 -13.52
N ARG A 50 15.11 17.52 -14.20
CA ARG A 50 13.65 17.64 -14.35
C ARG A 50 13.07 16.63 -15.34
N VAL A 51 13.84 16.24 -16.36
CA VAL A 51 13.43 15.24 -17.36
C VAL A 51 13.63 13.81 -16.84
N GLN A 52 14.56 13.60 -15.92
CA GLN A 52 14.78 12.28 -15.33
C GLN A 52 13.59 11.90 -14.42
N PRO A 53 12.97 10.72 -14.60
CA PRO A 53 11.90 10.27 -13.73
C PRO A 53 12.46 10.11 -12.31
N GLN A 54 11.96 10.92 -11.37
CA GLN A 54 12.43 10.96 -9.98
C GLN A 54 12.13 9.65 -9.21
N LYS A 55 11.12 8.90 -9.66
CA LYS A 55 10.75 7.57 -9.16
C LYS A 55 10.20 6.77 -10.32
N LEU A 56 10.83 5.63 -10.63
CA LEU A 56 10.16 4.60 -11.41
C LEU A 56 9.07 4.02 -10.51
N ASN A 57 7.81 4.33 -10.81
CA ASN A 57 6.70 3.60 -10.22
C ASN A 57 6.79 2.17 -10.73
N VAL A 58 7.35 1.27 -9.92
CA VAL A 58 7.31 -0.16 -10.20
C VAL A 58 5.87 -0.61 -10.03
N ILE A 59 5.15 -0.67 -11.14
CA ILE A 59 3.81 -1.23 -11.19
C ILE A 59 3.99 -2.73 -11.30
N PHE A 60 3.69 -3.44 -10.21
CA PHE A 60 3.64 -4.90 -10.24
C PHE A 60 2.42 -5.33 -11.04
N ASP A 61 2.61 -6.32 -11.91
CA ASP A 61 1.49 -6.92 -12.62
C ASP A 61 0.62 -7.69 -11.64
N GLN A 62 -0.58 -7.16 -11.39
CA GLN A 62 -1.53 -7.74 -10.47
C GLN A 62 -1.98 -9.14 -10.90
N LYS A 63 -1.96 -9.43 -12.21
CA LYS A 63 -2.30 -10.75 -12.72
C LYS A 63 -1.26 -11.78 -12.30
N SER A 64 0.02 -11.48 -12.55
CA SER A 64 1.14 -12.33 -12.13
C SER A 64 1.14 -12.59 -10.62
N LEU A 65 0.87 -11.57 -9.79
CA LEU A 65 0.76 -11.74 -8.33
C LEU A 65 -0.41 -12.66 -7.91
N ASN A 66 -1.55 -12.55 -8.60
CA ASN A 66 -2.70 -13.40 -8.33
C ASN A 66 -2.43 -14.85 -8.75
N ASP A 67 -1.76 -15.06 -9.87
CA ASP A 67 -1.41 -16.39 -10.36
C ASP A 67 -0.41 -17.07 -9.42
N GLU A 68 0.61 -16.36 -8.95
CA GLU A 68 1.57 -16.86 -7.97
C GLU A 68 0.89 -17.19 -6.63
N ARG A 69 0.00 -16.32 -6.15
CA ARG A 69 -0.78 -16.58 -4.94
C ARG A 69 -1.63 -17.84 -5.08
N ASN A 70 -2.31 -18.02 -6.22
CA ASN A 70 -3.12 -19.20 -6.46
C ASN A 70 -2.26 -20.47 -6.50
N TYR A 71 -1.10 -20.40 -7.15
CA TYR A 71 -0.13 -21.49 -7.17
C TYR A 71 0.31 -21.87 -5.76
N MET A 72 0.73 -20.90 -4.94
CA MET A 72 1.16 -21.16 -3.55
C MET A 72 0.05 -21.81 -2.70
N ILE A 73 -1.21 -21.38 -2.87
CA ILE A 73 -2.35 -21.95 -2.16
C ILE A 73 -2.56 -23.42 -2.57
N LEU A 74 -2.51 -23.72 -3.87
CA LEU A 74 -2.68 -25.08 -4.37
C LEU A 74 -1.54 -25.99 -3.88
N GLU A 75 -0.30 -25.50 -3.94
CA GLU A 75 0.89 -26.21 -3.44
C GLU A 75 0.78 -26.50 -1.93
N ALA A 76 0.31 -25.53 -1.15
CA ALA A 76 0.11 -25.73 0.29
C ALA A 76 -0.96 -26.81 0.57
N ILE A 77 -2.04 -26.86 -0.22
CA ILE A 77 -3.09 -27.88 -0.11
C ILE A 77 -2.53 -29.26 -0.45
N THR A 78 -1.75 -29.41 -1.53
CA THR A 78 -1.17 -30.70 -1.93
C THR A 78 -0.19 -31.23 -0.88
N VAL A 79 0.69 -30.36 -0.36
CA VAL A 79 1.63 -30.70 0.71
C VAL A 79 0.88 -31.13 1.98
N ARG A 80 -0.13 -30.38 2.39
CA ARG A 80 -0.92 -30.72 3.59
C ARG A 80 -1.68 -32.04 3.41
N ARG A 81 -2.26 -32.28 2.24
CA ARG A 81 -2.93 -33.55 1.90
C ARG A 81 -1.96 -34.73 2.01
N LYS A 82 -0.76 -34.61 1.43
CA LYS A 82 0.29 -35.63 1.53
C LYS A 82 0.70 -35.91 2.98
N ASN A 83 0.85 -34.86 3.80
CA ASN A 83 1.19 -35.00 5.22
C ASN A 83 0.09 -35.70 6.02
N LEU A 84 -1.18 -35.41 5.74
CA LEU A 84 -2.33 -36.07 6.37
C LEU A 84 -2.39 -37.55 6.02
N LEU A 85 -2.24 -37.89 4.75
CA LEU A 85 -2.18 -39.28 4.31
C LEU A 85 -1.02 -40.03 4.99
N ASN A 86 0.18 -39.45 4.99
CA ASN A 86 1.33 -40.03 5.66
C ASN A 86 1.09 -40.25 7.16
N LYS A 87 0.40 -39.32 7.83
CA LYS A 87 0.03 -39.48 9.25
C LYS A 87 -0.95 -40.64 9.42
N ALA A 88 -1.96 -40.74 8.58
CA ALA A 88 -2.97 -41.80 8.64
C ALA A 88 -2.35 -43.19 8.40
N PHE A 89 -1.49 -43.33 7.40
CA PHE A 89 -0.79 -44.60 7.11
C PHE A 89 0.21 -44.99 8.21
N LYS A 90 0.85 -44.02 8.88
CA LYS A 90 1.67 -44.27 10.06
C LYS A 90 0.85 -44.84 11.23
N ILE A 91 -0.35 -44.32 11.48
CA ILE A 91 -1.26 -44.84 12.52
C ILE A 91 -1.67 -46.28 12.20
N LEU A 92 -1.98 -46.54 10.93
CA LEU A 92 -2.34 -47.88 10.45
C LEU A 92 -1.16 -48.86 10.35
N LYS A 93 0.08 -48.40 10.55
CA LYS A 93 1.32 -49.18 10.34
C LYS A 93 1.37 -49.87 8.97
N ARG A 94 0.85 -49.20 7.94
CA ARG A 94 0.85 -49.68 6.54
C ARG A 94 1.65 -48.74 5.66
N GLU A 95 2.21 -49.29 4.59
CA GLU A 95 2.78 -48.48 3.52
C GLU A 95 1.67 -47.85 2.67
N VAL A 96 1.97 -46.71 2.07
CA VAL A 96 1.05 -46.01 1.17
C VAL A 96 0.87 -46.89 -0.08
N ILE A 97 -0.27 -47.55 -0.18
CA ILE A 97 -0.59 -48.40 -1.33
C ILE A 97 -0.99 -47.48 -2.49
N LEU A 98 -0.26 -47.56 -3.61
CA LEU A 98 -0.44 -46.73 -4.80
C LEU A 98 -1.69 -47.09 -5.62
N ASP A 99 -2.21 -48.31 -5.45
CA ASP A 99 -3.19 -48.92 -6.37
C ASP A 99 -4.66 -48.68 -6.00
N LYS A 100 -4.94 -48.22 -4.77
CA LYS A 100 -6.29 -47.84 -4.33
C LYS A 100 -6.29 -46.37 -3.91
N SER A 101 -7.43 -45.70 -4.05
CA SER A 101 -7.52 -44.33 -3.55
C SER A 101 -7.30 -44.36 -2.04
N ALA A 102 -6.28 -43.63 -1.56
CA ALA A 102 -5.91 -43.67 -0.16
C ALA A 102 -7.07 -43.30 0.78
N GLU A 103 -8.06 -42.56 0.29
CA GLU A 103 -9.28 -42.24 1.02
C GLU A 103 -10.18 -43.47 1.25
N GLU A 104 -10.36 -44.34 0.26
CA GLU A 104 -11.17 -45.57 0.40
C GLU A 104 -10.60 -46.50 1.48
N ILE A 105 -9.28 -46.63 1.55
CA ILE A 105 -8.62 -47.43 2.59
C ILE A 105 -8.89 -46.84 3.97
N LEU A 106 -8.86 -45.51 4.11
CA LEU A 106 -9.13 -44.86 5.39
C LEU A 106 -10.60 -44.99 5.80
N GLU A 107 -11.53 -45.07 4.84
CA GLU A 107 -12.95 -45.28 5.10
C GLU A 107 -13.23 -46.66 5.75
N GLU A 108 -12.41 -47.68 5.47
CA GLU A 108 -12.49 -49.00 6.13
C GLU A 108 -12.14 -48.95 7.64
N TYR A 109 -11.45 -47.90 8.10
CA TYR A 109 -10.96 -47.76 9.48
C TYR A 109 -11.58 -46.56 10.23
N ILE A 110 -12.80 -46.18 9.86
CA ILE A 110 -13.54 -45.04 10.45
C ILE A 110 -13.74 -45.16 11.98
N GLU A 111 -13.75 -46.38 12.51
CA GLU A 111 -13.91 -46.62 13.95
C GLU A 111 -12.76 -46.02 14.79
N ASN A 112 -11.59 -45.77 14.18
CA ASN A 112 -10.51 -45.07 14.85
C ASN A 112 -10.75 -43.54 14.81
N PRO A 113 -10.88 -42.88 15.98
CA PRO A 113 -11.19 -41.45 16.04
C PRO A 113 -10.12 -40.57 15.35
N GLU A 114 -8.84 -40.94 15.45
CA GLU A 114 -7.77 -40.18 14.80
C GLU A 114 -7.84 -40.27 13.27
N ILE A 115 -8.28 -41.41 12.74
CA ILE A 115 -8.46 -41.62 11.31
C ILE A 115 -9.68 -40.84 10.83
N LEU A 116 -10.78 -40.87 11.58
CA LEU A 116 -11.98 -40.09 11.29
C LEU A 116 -11.66 -38.59 11.19
N ASP A 117 -10.88 -38.04 12.12
CA ASP A 117 -10.47 -36.64 12.08
C ASP A 117 -9.65 -36.30 10.83
N ILE A 118 -8.71 -37.17 10.46
CA ILE A 118 -7.90 -37.00 9.24
C ILE A 118 -8.78 -37.07 7.99
N LEU A 119 -9.72 -38.01 7.95
CA LEU A 119 -10.64 -38.20 6.83
C LEU A 119 -11.57 -36.98 6.67
N LEU A 120 -12.07 -36.43 7.78
CA LEU A 120 -12.83 -35.18 7.80
C LEU A 120 -11.99 -34.00 7.28
N GLU A 121 -10.72 -33.88 7.67
CA GLU A 121 -9.83 -32.85 7.13
C GLU A 121 -9.64 -33.01 5.61
N LEU A 122 -9.41 -34.24 5.12
CA LEU A 122 -9.25 -34.52 3.70
C LEU A 122 -10.50 -34.16 2.89
N LYS A 123 -11.69 -34.54 3.37
CA LYS A 123 -12.96 -34.19 2.70
C LYS A 123 -13.20 -32.67 2.73
N LYS A 124 -12.90 -31.98 3.84
CA LYS A 124 -12.94 -30.51 3.92
C LYS A 124 -12.04 -29.87 2.86
N MET A 125 -10.83 -30.42 2.65
CA MET A 125 -9.91 -29.93 1.62
C MET A 125 -10.47 -30.10 0.20
N ASN A 126 -11.09 -31.23 -0.11
CA ASN A 126 -11.72 -31.47 -1.42
C ASN A 126 -12.85 -30.47 -1.71
N LEU A 127 -13.52 -29.96 -0.68
CA LEU A 127 -14.62 -29.01 -0.79
C LEU A 127 -14.17 -27.54 -0.88
N ILE A 128 -12.88 -27.21 -0.70
CA ILE A 128 -12.38 -25.82 -0.70
C ILE A 128 -12.82 -25.08 -1.96
N ASN A 129 -12.63 -25.68 -3.14
CA ASN A 129 -12.96 -25.04 -4.41
C ASN A 129 -14.47 -24.79 -4.56
N GLN A 130 -15.31 -25.73 -4.11
CA GLN A 130 -16.76 -25.57 -4.12
C GLN A 130 -17.19 -24.46 -3.16
N GLN A 131 -16.61 -24.44 -1.95
CA GLN A 131 -16.86 -23.42 -0.95
C GLN A 131 -16.44 -22.03 -1.45
N MET A 132 -15.29 -21.89 -2.10
CA MET A 132 -14.83 -20.63 -2.68
C MET A 132 -15.81 -20.12 -3.75
N LYS A 133 -16.27 -20.99 -4.66
CA LYS A 133 -17.27 -20.64 -5.68
C LYS A 133 -18.58 -20.18 -5.06
N LEU A 134 -19.07 -20.89 -4.03
CA LEU A 134 -20.32 -20.55 -3.37
C LEU A 134 -20.20 -19.23 -2.62
N ARG A 135 -19.09 -19.00 -1.91
CA ARG A 135 -18.79 -17.72 -1.24
C ARG A 135 -18.72 -16.56 -2.23
N ALA A 136 -18.09 -16.75 -3.39
CA ALA A 136 -18.02 -15.72 -4.42
C ALA A 136 -19.41 -15.36 -4.96
N LYS A 137 -20.26 -16.37 -5.23
CA LYS A 137 -21.66 -16.15 -5.67
C LYS A 137 -22.46 -15.38 -4.63
N VAL A 138 -22.41 -15.82 -3.36
CA VAL A 138 -23.14 -15.16 -2.27
C VAL A 138 -22.64 -13.74 -2.07
N SER A 139 -21.32 -13.53 -2.04
CA SER A 139 -20.70 -12.21 -1.92
C SER A 139 -21.16 -11.27 -3.03
N HIS A 140 -21.21 -11.75 -4.28
CA HIS A 140 -21.69 -10.97 -5.42
C HIS A 140 -23.17 -10.57 -5.29
N VAL A 141 -24.03 -11.50 -4.87
CA VAL A 141 -25.46 -11.19 -4.65
C VAL A 141 -25.63 -10.19 -3.51
N VAL A 142 -24.89 -10.34 -2.42
CA VAL A 142 -24.93 -9.44 -1.26
C VAL A 142 -24.43 -8.05 -1.64
N SER A 143 -23.32 -7.95 -2.38
CA SER A 143 -22.77 -6.65 -2.80
C SER A 143 -23.72 -5.92 -3.75
N LEU A 144 -24.40 -6.64 -4.65
CA LEU A 144 -25.45 -6.06 -5.49
C LEU A 144 -26.58 -5.49 -4.64
N LYS A 145 -27.14 -6.27 -3.70
CA LYS A 145 -28.21 -5.80 -2.80
C LYS A 145 -27.81 -4.57 -1.99
N ILE A 146 -26.59 -4.55 -1.43
CA ILE A 146 -26.08 -3.39 -0.68
C ILE A 146 -25.93 -2.19 -1.62
N SER A 147 -25.42 -2.38 -2.83
CA SER A 147 -25.26 -1.31 -3.80
C SER A 147 -26.60 -0.74 -4.27
N ASP A 148 -27.63 -1.57 -4.38
CA ASP A 148 -28.98 -1.13 -4.78
C ASP A 148 -29.62 -0.30 -3.66
N VAL A 149 -29.42 -0.66 -2.39
CA VAL A 149 -29.86 0.15 -1.24
C VAL A 149 -29.08 1.46 -1.16
N ALA A 150 -27.75 1.42 -1.34
CA ALA A 150 -26.89 2.61 -1.26
C ALA A 150 -27.07 3.60 -2.43
N LYS A 151 -27.57 3.15 -3.58
CA LYS A 151 -27.83 4.01 -4.76
C LYS A 151 -29.13 4.82 -4.63
N ILE A 152 -30.00 4.52 -3.67
CA ILE A 152 -31.31 5.20 -3.54
C ILE A 152 -31.18 6.64 -2.98
N ASP A 153 -30.11 6.99 -2.28
CA ASP A 153 -30.00 8.29 -1.59
C ASP A 153 -29.19 9.39 -2.29
N SER A 154 -28.60 9.15 -3.46
CA SER A 154 -27.81 10.19 -4.16
C SER A 154 -28.59 11.00 -5.20
N ARG A 155 -29.88 10.69 -5.42
CA ARG A 155 -30.71 11.34 -6.47
C ARG A 155 -32.10 11.80 -6.02
N ASN A 156 -32.49 11.59 -4.76
CA ASN A 156 -33.72 12.17 -4.23
C ASN A 156 -33.50 13.62 -3.81
N GLY A 157 -33.30 14.49 -4.81
CA GLY A 157 -33.97 15.80 -4.87
C GLY A 157 -33.84 16.79 -3.71
N GLU A 158 -32.91 16.64 -2.77
CA GLU A 158 -32.58 17.72 -1.85
C GLU A 158 -31.83 18.80 -2.64
N LYS A 159 -32.61 19.64 -3.34
CA LYS A 159 -32.18 21.01 -3.61
C LYS A 159 -31.96 21.64 -2.25
N VAL A 160 -30.74 21.56 -1.73
CA VAL A 160 -30.30 22.46 -0.68
C VAL A 160 -30.39 23.85 -1.30
N ASN A 161 -31.52 24.52 -1.06
CA ASN A 161 -31.75 25.86 -1.54
C ASN A 161 -31.00 26.77 -0.56
N ILE A 162 -29.71 26.92 -0.81
CA ILE A 162 -28.82 27.74 0.02
C ILE A 162 -29.12 29.20 -0.28
N ASP A 163 -30.18 29.72 0.32
CA ASP A 163 -30.51 31.15 0.26
C ASP A 163 -29.76 31.88 1.38
N ASN A 164 -28.44 31.99 1.18
CA ASN A 164 -27.49 32.59 2.12
C ASN A 164 -27.94 33.96 2.63
N LEU A 165 -28.67 34.71 1.81
CA LEU A 165 -29.09 36.07 2.13
C LEU A 165 -30.27 36.08 3.09
N ARG A 166 -31.25 35.18 2.89
CA ARG A 166 -32.37 34.99 3.82
C ARG A 166 -31.87 34.45 5.16
N GLU A 167 -30.95 33.49 5.15
CA GLU A 167 -30.36 32.94 6.36
C GLU A 167 -29.53 33.97 7.13
N ALA A 168 -28.72 34.78 6.43
CA ALA A 168 -27.97 35.87 7.05
C ALA A 168 -28.88 36.94 7.68
N LEU A 169 -30.00 37.28 7.02
CA LEU A 169 -30.99 38.21 7.56
C LEU A 169 -31.67 37.67 8.81
N ILE A 170 -32.08 36.40 8.81
CA ILE A 170 -32.66 35.71 9.97
C ILE A 170 -31.64 35.66 11.12
N PHE A 171 -30.39 35.33 10.82
CA PHE A 171 -29.34 35.34 11.83
C PHE A 171 -29.13 36.75 12.42
N SER A 172 -29.10 37.78 11.58
CA SER A 172 -28.93 39.17 12.05
C SER A 172 -30.09 39.62 12.94
N SER A 173 -31.32 39.25 12.61
CA SER A 173 -32.51 39.63 13.40
C SER A 173 -32.56 38.89 14.73
N LEU A 174 -32.25 37.59 14.72
CA LEU A 174 -32.11 36.80 15.95
C LEU A 174 -30.98 37.34 16.83
N TYR A 175 -29.83 37.65 16.23
CA TYR A 175 -28.72 38.23 16.95
C TYR A 175 -29.10 39.57 17.59
N LYS A 176 -29.75 40.48 16.85
CA LYS A 176 -30.27 41.76 17.38
C LYS A 176 -31.25 41.54 18.53
N PHE A 177 -32.17 40.59 18.39
CA PHE A 177 -33.17 40.27 19.41
C PHE A 177 -32.53 39.78 20.72
N TYR A 178 -31.54 38.89 20.64
CA TYR A 178 -30.88 38.32 21.83
C TYR A 178 -29.76 39.19 22.40
N SER A 179 -29.14 40.07 21.59
CA SER A 179 -28.09 40.99 22.04
C SER A 179 -28.64 42.29 22.65
N GLY A 180 -29.95 42.54 22.57
CA GLY A 180 -30.59 43.73 23.14
C GLY A 180 -30.16 45.05 22.50
N VAL A 181 -29.53 45.00 21.32
CA VAL A 181 -29.11 46.18 20.57
C VAL A 181 -30.32 46.76 19.83
N ASN A 182 -31.11 47.56 20.54
CA ASN A 182 -32.14 48.39 19.92
C ASN A 182 -31.46 49.59 19.24
N GLU A 183 -31.55 49.65 17.91
CA GLU A 183 -31.18 50.84 17.13
C GLU A 183 -32.06 52.02 17.58
N LYS A 184 -31.41 53.12 18.01
CA LYS A 184 -32.04 54.43 18.16
C LYS A 184 -32.11 55.13 16.81
#